data_AF-A0A0B0III9-F1
#
_entry.id   AF-A0A0B0III9-F1
#
_cell.length_a   1.000
_cell.length_b   1.000
_cell.length_c   1.000
_cell.angle_alpha   90.00
_cell.angle_beta   90.00
_cell.angle_gamma   90.00
#
_symmetry.space_group_name_H-M   'P 1'
#
loop_
_entity.id
_entity.type
_entity.pdbx_description
1 polymer ?
#
loop_
_entity_poly.entity_id
_entity_poly.type
_entity_poly.pdbx_seq_one_letter_code
_entity_poly.pdbx_strand_id
1 'polypeptide(L)'
;MSNIIDLSLLTQEPLILKFGEDDQFTIPPEPTVDFVLKIAAFEDKAMKSKSEIEYIGLFVKMVTHILNQDENRTITEDFVKKKVKITQMQQIVKAYKDKIAENAENPN
;
A
#
# COMPACT_ATOMS: atom_id res chain seq x y z
N MET A 1 -3.85 -18.51 36.28
CA MET A 1 -3.27 -17.25 35.77
C MET A 1 -3.54 -17.24 34.28
N SER A 2 -4.35 -16.29 33.80
CA SER A 2 -4.61 -16.17 32.36
C SER A 2 -3.46 -15.41 31.74
N ASN A 3 -2.71 -16.04 30.83
CA ASN A 3 -1.71 -15.37 30.03
C ASN A 3 -2.45 -14.48 29.03
N ILE A 4 -2.68 -13.22 29.39
CA ILE A 4 -3.20 -12.22 28.46
C ILE A 4 -2.02 -11.78 27.60
N ILE A 5 -2.12 -12.01 26.30
CA ILE A 5 -1.18 -11.50 25.31
C ILE A 5 -1.76 -10.17 24.83
N ASP A 6 -1.08 -9.07 25.15
CA ASP A 6 -1.45 -7.73 24.70
C ASP A 6 -0.88 -7.49 23.30
N LEU A 7 -1.74 -7.52 22.28
CA LEU A 7 -1.37 -7.33 20.88
C LEU A 7 -1.10 -5.86 20.53
N SER A 8 -1.42 -4.90 21.43
CA SER A 8 -1.10 -3.49 21.21
C SER A 8 0.41 -3.22 21.24
N LEU A 9 1.20 -4.13 21.79
CA LEU A 9 2.66 -4.04 21.80
C LEU A 9 3.28 -4.35 20.43
N LEU A 10 2.55 -5.01 19.53
CA LEU A 10 3.01 -5.35 18.17
C LEU A 10 2.82 -4.19 17.18
N THR A 11 2.25 -3.05 17.60
CA THR A 11 1.91 -1.96 16.68
C THR A 11 3.15 -1.21 16.21
N GLN A 12 3.39 -1.20 14.90
CA GLN A 12 4.52 -0.52 14.28
C GLN A 12 4.18 0.92 13.84
N GLU A 13 5.18 1.69 13.43
CA GLU A 13 4.97 3.07 12.95
C GLU A 13 4.33 3.10 11.54
N PRO A 14 3.37 4.00 11.29
CA PRO A 14 2.70 4.13 10.00
C PRO A 14 3.65 4.63 8.91
N LEU A 15 3.40 4.22 7.66
CA LEU A 15 4.15 4.72 6.50
C LEU A 15 3.57 6.08 6.07
N ILE A 16 4.39 7.12 6.11
CA ILE A 16 4.01 8.47 5.65
C ILE A 16 4.54 8.71 4.23
N LEU A 17 3.63 8.93 3.28
CA LEU A 17 3.97 9.27 1.89
C LEU A 17 3.70 10.76 1.65
N LYS A 18 4.76 11.53 1.40
CA LYS A 18 4.69 12.98 1.15
C LYS A 18 4.86 13.30 -0.34
N PHE A 19 3.86 13.93 -0.93
CA PHE A 19 3.83 14.34 -2.34
C PHE A 19 4.19 15.83 -2.54
N GLY A 20 4.06 16.65 -1.50
CA GLY A 20 4.37 18.08 -1.47
C GLY A 20 4.35 18.62 -0.03
N GLU A 21 4.52 19.93 0.18
CA GLU A 21 4.57 20.51 1.55
C GLU A 21 3.31 20.20 2.38
N ASP A 22 2.12 20.26 1.78
CA ASP A 22 0.84 20.04 2.44
C ASP A 22 0.12 18.72 2.04
N ASP A 23 0.77 17.88 1.23
CA ASP A 23 0.13 16.67 0.68
C ASP A 23 0.81 15.41 1.23
N GLN A 24 0.25 14.88 2.33
CA GLN A 24 0.72 13.70 3.04
C GLN A 24 -0.38 12.64 3.11
N PHE A 25 0.03 11.38 2.97
CA PHE A 25 -0.81 10.21 3.17
C PHE A 25 -0.26 9.39 4.31
N THR A 26 -1.13 8.99 5.23
CA THR A 26 -0.77 8.12 6.34
C THR A 26 -1.31 6.72 6.06
N ILE A 27 -0.40 5.80 5.76
CA ILE A 27 -0.73 4.40 5.55
C ILE A 27 -0.53 3.66 6.87
N PRO A 28 -1.53 2.89 7.33
CA PRO A 28 -1.42 2.14 8.57
C PRO A 28 -0.23 1.18 8.52
N PRO A 29 0.42 0.93 9.66
CA PRO A 29 1.61 0.10 9.75
C PRO A 29 1.35 -1.32 9.27
N GLU A 30 0.22 -1.89 9.69
CA GLU A 30 -0.15 -3.26 9.39
C GLU A 30 -1.36 -3.28 8.45
N PRO A 31 -1.18 -3.80 7.23
CA PRO A 31 -2.31 -4.01 6.34
C PRO A 31 -3.11 -5.23 6.77
N THR A 32 -4.42 -5.18 6.52
CA THR A 32 -5.28 -6.34 6.72
C THR A 32 -4.90 -7.49 5.76
N VAL A 33 -5.16 -8.72 6.18
CA VAL A 33 -4.95 -9.92 5.35
C VAL A 33 -5.66 -9.78 3.99
N ASP A 34 -6.90 -9.27 4.01
CA ASP A 34 -7.67 -9.01 2.78
C ASP A 34 -6.97 -8.04 1.83
N PHE A 35 -6.26 -7.04 2.37
CA PHE A 35 -5.52 -6.10 1.55
C PHE A 35 -4.30 -6.76 0.91
N VAL A 36 -3.52 -7.53 1.69
CA VAL A 36 -2.36 -8.26 1.18
C VAL A 36 -2.77 -9.22 0.05
N LEU A 37 -3.87 -9.95 0.23
CA LEU A 37 -4.42 -10.84 -0.79
C LEU A 37 -4.83 -10.09 -2.06
N LYS A 38 -5.43 -8.90 -1.93
CA LYS A 38 -5.77 -8.05 -3.09
C LYS A 38 -4.52 -7.62 -3.86
N ILE A 39 -3.48 -7.16 -3.17
CA ILE A 39 -2.22 -6.75 -3.81
C ILE A 39 -1.56 -7.92 -4.53
N ALA A 40 -1.46 -9.10 -3.89
CA ALA A 40 -0.93 -10.30 -4.52
C ALA A 40 -1.72 -10.70 -5.78
N ALA A 41 -3.04 -10.58 -5.75
CA ALA A 41 -3.89 -10.84 -6.92
C ALA A 41 -3.69 -9.81 -8.05
N PHE A 42 -3.42 -8.53 -7.72
CA PHE A 42 -3.08 -7.53 -8.73
C PHE A 42 -1.72 -7.81 -9.37
N GLU A 43 -0.73 -8.21 -8.58
CA GLU A 43 0.60 -8.55 -9.08
C GLU A 43 0.58 -9.77 -10.00
N ASP A 44 -0.10 -10.83 -9.59
CA ASP A 44 -0.25 -12.04 -10.41
C ASP A 44 -0.92 -11.72 -11.75
N LYS A 45 -1.99 -10.91 -11.73
CA LYS A 45 -2.66 -10.46 -12.95
C LYS A 45 -1.78 -9.56 -13.81
N ALA A 46 -1.02 -8.66 -13.20
CA ALA A 46 -0.14 -7.75 -13.91
C ALA A 46 0.99 -8.52 -14.63
N MET A 47 1.62 -9.47 -13.94
CA MET A 47 2.66 -10.33 -14.52
C MET A 47 2.14 -11.22 -15.66
N LYS A 48 0.88 -11.65 -15.58
CA LYS A 48 0.24 -12.48 -16.62
C LYS A 48 -0.38 -11.67 -17.76
N SER A 49 -0.50 -10.35 -17.61
CA SER A 49 -1.11 -9.50 -18.62
C SER A 49 -0.24 -9.48 -19.89
N LYS A 50 -0.90 -9.63 -21.05
CA LYS A 50 -0.23 -9.58 -22.35
C LYS A 50 -0.26 -8.18 -22.98
N SER A 51 -0.92 -7.23 -22.30
CA SER A 51 -1.12 -5.87 -22.77
C SER A 51 -0.51 -4.89 -21.77
N GLU A 52 0.34 -3.99 -22.26
CA GLU A 52 0.90 -2.89 -21.46
C GLU A 52 -0.19 -1.98 -20.88
N ILE A 53 -1.30 -1.79 -21.61
CA ILE A 53 -2.45 -0.99 -21.15
C ILE A 53 -3.10 -1.66 -19.93
N GLU A 54 -3.24 -2.98 -19.97
CA GLU A 54 -3.79 -3.75 -18.86
C GLU A 54 -2.84 -3.74 -17.66
N TYR A 55 -1.54 -3.92 -17.89
CA TYR A 55 -0.50 -3.80 -16.86
C TYR A 55 -0.57 -2.43 -16.15
N ILE A 56 -0.58 -1.33 -16.90
CA ILE A 56 -0.65 0.03 -16.34
C ILE A 56 -1.97 0.23 -15.59
N GLY A 57 -3.08 -0.28 -16.11
CA GLY A 57 -4.38 -0.22 -15.44
C GLY A 57 -4.38 -0.94 -14.09
N LEU A 58 -3.80 -2.13 -14.00
CA LEU A 58 -3.65 -2.88 -12.76
C LEU A 58 -2.69 -2.17 -11.79
N PHE A 59 -1.62 -1.57 -12.31
CA PHE A 59 -0.67 -0.82 -11.52
C PHE A 59 -1.28 0.43 -10.87
N VAL A 60 -2.10 1.18 -11.62
CA VAL A 60 -2.87 2.31 -11.09
C VAL A 60 -3.84 1.85 -10.00
N LYS A 61 -4.56 0.74 -10.21
CA LYS A 61 -5.47 0.18 -9.20
C LYS A 61 -4.75 -0.17 -7.91
N MET A 62 -3.59 -0.78 -8.02
CA MET A 62 -2.76 -1.15 -6.88
C MET A 62 -2.35 0.08 -6.06
N VAL A 63 -1.83 1.13 -6.70
CA VAL A 63 -1.48 2.39 -6.01
C VAL A 63 -2.70 3.07 -5.41
N THR A 64 -3.83 3.06 -6.14
CA THR A 64 -5.10 3.61 -5.64
C THR A 64 -5.53 2.91 -4.36
N HIS A 65 -5.43 1.58 -4.31
CA HIS A 65 -5.75 0.81 -3.12
C HIS A 65 -4.79 1.12 -1.96
N ILE A 66 -3.49 1.23 -2.22
CA ILE A 66 -2.48 1.57 -1.20
C ILE A 66 -2.78 2.96 -0.59
N LEU A 67 -3.03 3.97 -1.40
CA LEU A 67 -3.31 5.33 -0.92
C LEU A 67 -4.67 5.45 -0.21
N ASN A 68 -5.65 4.62 -0.58
CA ASN A 68 -6.96 4.56 0.09
C ASN A 68 -6.93 3.89 1.47
N GLN A 69 -5.78 3.39 1.94
CA GLN A 69 -5.67 2.98 3.33
C GLN A 69 -5.63 4.17 4.29
N ASP A 70 -5.36 5.38 3.79
CA ASP A 70 -5.52 6.60 4.58
C ASP A 70 -7.01 6.90 4.77
N GLU A 71 -7.54 6.64 5.97
CA GLU A 71 -8.95 6.83 6.29
C GLU A 71 -9.41 8.31 6.18
N ASN A 72 -8.47 9.25 6.17
CA ASN A 72 -8.78 10.68 6.08
C ASN A 72 -9.11 11.12 4.64
N ARG A 73 -8.86 10.28 3.63
CA ARG A 73 -8.92 10.67 2.23
C ARG A 73 -9.46 9.55 1.34
N THR A 74 -10.41 9.89 0.47
CA THR A 74 -10.85 8.98 -0.59
C THR A 74 -10.12 9.30 -1.90
N ILE A 75 -9.35 8.33 -2.39
CA ILE A 75 -8.55 8.45 -3.61
C ILE A 75 -9.19 7.66 -4.74
N THR A 76 -9.31 8.27 -5.91
CA THR A 76 -9.85 7.62 -7.10
C THR A 76 -8.73 7.21 -8.06
N GLU A 77 -8.99 6.21 -8.90
CA GLU A 77 -8.05 5.85 -9.98
C GLU A 77 -7.75 7.05 -10.90
N ASP A 78 -8.72 7.93 -11.08
CA ASP A 78 -8.60 9.14 -11.90
C ASP A 78 -7.65 10.15 -11.28
N PHE A 79 -7.67 10.30 -9.96
CA PHE A 79 -6.67 11.08 -9.24
C PHE A 79 -5.27 10.50 -9.49
N VAL A 80 -5.10 9.18 -9.30
CA VAL A 80 -3.81 8.51 -9.47
C VAL A 80 -3.28 8.67 -10.89
N LYS A 81 -4.11 8.48 -11.92
CA LYS A 81 -3.74 8.66 -13.34
C LYS A 81 -3.30 10.09 -13.68
N LYS A 82 -3.94 11.10 -13.08
CA LYS A 82 -3.75 12.51 -13.45
C LYS A 82 -2.72 13.24 -12.59
N LYS A 83 -2.54 12.82 -11.33
CA LYS A 83 -1.77 13.55 -10.32
C LYS A 83 -0.51 12.83 -9.88
N VAL A 84 -0.47 11.50 -9.95
CA VAL A 84 0.68 10.72 -9.52
C VAL A 84 1.53 10.37 -10.74
N LYS A 85 2.84 10.63 -10.68
CA LYS A 85 3.78 10.24 -11.75
C LYS A 85 4.08 8.75 -11.66
N ILE A 86 4.36 8.10 -12.79
CA ILE A 86 4.72 6.66 -12.84
C ILE A 86 5.90 6.33 -11.90
N THR A 87 6.90 7.19 -11.82
CA THR A 87 8.05 7.01 -10.91
C THR A 87 7.64 7.07 -9.44
N GLN A 88 6.68 7.93 -9.09
CA GLN A 88 6.12 8.01 -7.74
C GLN A 88 5.29 6.77 -7.43
N MET A 89 4.47 6.28 -8.38
CA MET A 89 3.73 5.03 -8.24
C MET A 89 4.64 3.85 -7.91
N GLN A 90 5.78 3.72 -8.61
CA GLN A 90 6.79 2.68 -8.34
C GLN A 90 7.38 2.81 -6.94
N GLN A 91 7.69 4.03 -6.50
CA GLN A 91 8.21 4.23 -5.14
C GLN A 91 7.17 3.93 -4.07
N ILE A 92 5.90 4.27 -4.27
CA ILE A 92 4.82 3.96 -3.33
C ILE A 92 4.71 2.44 -3.14
N VAL A 93 4.66 1.71 -4.25
CA VAL A 93 4.58 0.23 -4.22
C VAL A 93 5.81 -0.36 -3.54
N LYS A 94 7.00 0.14 -3.87
CA LYS A 94 8.25 -0.33 -3.27
C LYS A 94 8.30 -0.07 -1.77
N ALA A 95 8.07 1.18 -1.33
CA ALA A 95 8.08 1.56 0.08
C ALA A 95 7.06 0.75 0.89
N TYR A 96 5.88 0.52 0.31
CA TYR A 96 4.85 -0.31 0.93
C TYR A 96 5.28 -1.77 1.09
N LYS A 97 5.91 -2.37 0.07
CA LYS A 97 6.45 -3.73 0.14
C LYS A 97 7.58 -3.85 1.14
N ASP A 98 8.51 -2.90 1.12
CA ASP A 98 9.64 -2.85 2.04
C ASP A 98 9.13 -2.78 3.48
N LYS A 99 8.08 -1.98 3.74
CA LYS A 99 7.42 -1.90 5.04
C LYS A 99 6.76 -3.22 5.45
N ILE A 100 6.03 -3.90 4.56
CA ILE A 100 5.45 -5.22 4.87
C ILE A 100 6.55 -6.25 5.20
N ALA A 101 7.65 -6.25 4.43
CA ALA A 101 8.76 -7.15 4.66
C ALA A 101 9.45 -6.86 6.00
N GLU A 102 9.71 -5.59 6.31
CA GLU A 102 10.22 -5.14 7.61
C GLU A 102 9.31 -5.61 8.74
N ASN A 103 8.00 -5.45 8.61
CA ASN A 103 7.06 -5.89 9.64
C ASN A 103 7.06 -7.42 9.82
N ALA A 104 7.22 -8.18 8.73
CA ALA A 104 7.28 -9.65 8.79
C ALA A 104 8.59 -10.17 9.42
N GLU A 105 9.68 -9.40 9.28
CA GLU A 105 10.99 -9.72 9.85
C GLU A 105 11.18 -9.18 11.27
N ASN A 106 10.38 -8.20 11.71
CA ASN A 106 10.43 -7.66 13.06
C ASN A 106 9.57 -8.52 14.03
N PRO A 107 10.18 -9.25 14.98
CA PRO A 107 9.47 -10.14 15.89
C PRO A 107 8.84 -9.43 17.10
N ASN A 108 8.92 -8.09 17.16
CA ASN A 108 8.51 -7.28 18.30
C ASN A 108 7.18 -6.57 18.06
#